data_AF-A0A1S2VPC4-F1
#
_entry.id   AF-A0A1S2VPC4-F1
#
_cell.length_a   1.000
_cell.length_b   1.000
_cell.length_c   1.000
_cell.angle_alpha   90.00
_cell.angle_beta   90.00
_cell.angle_gamma   90.00
#
_symmetry.space_group_name_H-M   'P 1'
#
loop_
_entity.id
_entity.type
_entity.pdbx_description
1 polymer ?
#
loop_
_entity_poly.entity_id
_entity_poly.type
_entity_poly.pdbx_seq_one_letter_code
_entity_poly.pdbx_strand_id
1 'polypeptide(L)' 'MFIRSIVQELITAQAISLYQEKVLSMGQAASLVGTDRINFRKLLADLKIPVNYDVDDFQEDLETITQ' A
#
# COMPACT_ATOMS: atom_id res chain seq x y z
N MET A 1 -14.03 20.41 5.57
CA MET A 1 -13.69 19.57 4.41
C MET A 1 -13.78 18.12 4.87
N PHE A 2 -14.96 17.48 4.87
CA PHE A 2 -15.06 16.05 5.21
C PHE A 2 -16.42 15.51 4.79
N ILE A 3 -16.56 15.17 3.50
CA ILE A 3 -17.27 13.97 3.05
C ILE A 3 -16.52 13.49 1.81
N ARG A 4 -15.47 12.69 2.01
CA ARG A 4 -15.04 11.75 0.96
C ARG A 4 -16.14 10.68 0.95
N SER A 5 -16.74 10.39 -0.20
CA SER A 5 -17.84 9.41 -0.31
C SER A 5 -17.43 8.06 0.29
N ILE A 6 -18.34 7.36 0.99
CA ILE A 6 -18.12 5.98 1.52
C ILE A 6 -17.55 5.06 0.44
N VAL A 7 -18.00 5.23 -0.81
CA VAL A 7 -17.51 4.47 -1.96
C VAL A 7 -16.00 4.69 -2.17
N GLN A 8 -15.51 5.91 -2.00
CA GLN A 8 -14.09 6.22 -2.12
C GLN A 8 -13.26 5.65 -0.97
N GLU A 9 -13.81 5.56 0.23
CA GLU A 9 -13.16 4.90 1.35
C GLU A 9 -13.07 3.39 1.12
N LEU A 10 -14.13 2.76 0.62
CA LEU A 10 -14.14 1.34 0.24
C LEU A 10 -13.14 1.04 -0.88
N ILE A 11 -13.11 1.87 -1.94
CA ILE A 11 -12.12 1.75 -3.02
C ILE A 11 -10.69 1.87 -2.46
N THR A 12 -10.47 2.83 -1.56
CA THR A 12 -9.15 3.04 -0.95
C THR A 12 -8.73 1.84 -0.11
N ALA A 13 -9.61 1.35 0.76
CA ALA A 13 -9.36 0.17 1.59
C ALA A 13 -9.07 -1.08 0.74
N GLN A 14 -9.84 -1.29 -0.33
CA GLN A 14 -9.64 -2.43 -1.23
C GLN A 14 -8.35 -2.32 -2.04
N ALA A 15 -8.00 -1.12 -2.52
CA ALA A 15 -6.74 -0.89 -3.23
C ALA A 15 -5.51 -1.18 -2.34
N ILE A 16 -5.60 -0.82 -1.05
CA ILE A 16 -4.57 -1.11 -0.06
C ILE A 16 -4.45 -2.62 0.18
N SER A 17 -5.57 -3.31 0.46
CA SER A 17 -5.58 -4.77 0.67
C SER A 17 -5.00 -5.52 -0.53
N LEU A 18 -5.42 -5.19 -1.75
CA LEU A 18 -4.90 -5.82 -2.96
C LEU A 18 -3.42 -5.48 -3.24
N TYR A 19 -2.95 -4.31 -2.83
CA TYR A 19 -1.53 -3.97 -2.89
C TYR A 19 -0.70 -4.79 -1.89
N GLN A 20 -1.18 -4.93 -0.65
CA GLN A 20 -0.51 -5.74 0.38
C GLN A 20 -0.46 -7.22 -0.01
N GLU A 21 -1.49 -7.74 -0.69
CA GLU A 21 -1.54 -9.11 -1.21
C GLU A 21 -0.73 -9.31 -2.51
N LYS A 22 0.03 -8.30 -2.97
CA LYS A 22 0.79 -8.30 -4.22
C LYS A 22 -0.06 -8.54 -5.48
N VAL A 23 -1.39 -8.41 -5.39
CA VAL A 23 -2.32 -8.51 -6.53
C VAL A 23 -2.25 -7.27 -7.40
N LEU A 24 -2.13 -6.10 -6.78
CA LEU A 24 -1.91 -4.83 -7.48
C LEU A 24 -0.49 -4.33 -7.22
N SER A 25 0.18 -3.90 -8.27
CA SER A 25 1.36 -3.04 -8.12
C SER A 25 0.96 -1.69 -7.52
N MET A 26 1.92 -0.99 -6.91
CA MET A 26 1.71 0.36 -6.38
C MET A 26 1.10 1.33 -7.42
N GLY A 27 1.47 1.20 -8.69
CA GLY A 27 0.91 2.02 -9.77
C GLY A 27 -0.56 1.72 -10.05
N GLN A 28 -0.94 0.44 -10.05
CA GLN A 28 -2.33 0.03 -10.24
C GLN A 28 -3.20 0.43 -9.05
N ALA A 29 -2.70 0.26 -7.82
CA ALA A 29 -3.41 0.68 -6.61
C ALA A 29 -3.58 2.20 -6.53
N ALA A 30 -2.55 2.97 -6.89
CA ALA A 30 -2.64 4.44 -7.01
C ALA A 30 -3.70 4.85 -8.04
N SER A 31 -3.70 4.22 -9.22
CA SER A 31 -4.68 4.48 -10.27
C SER A 31 -6.11 4.15 -9.83
N LEU A 32 -6.32 3.07 -9.07
CA LEU A 32 -7.62 2.67 -8.56
C LEU A 32 -8.21 3.71 -7.59
N VAL A 33 -7.35 4.35 -6.79
CA VAL A 33 -7.74 5.44 -5.87
C VAL A 33 -7.82 6.81 -6.58
N GLY A 34 -7.45 6.89 -7.86
CA GLY A 34 -7.45 8.12 -8.63
C GLY A 34 -6.33 9.08 -8.24
N THR A 35 -5.16 8.55 -7.87
CA THR A 35 -3.99 9.32 -7.45
C THR A 35 -2.70 8.82 -8.10
N ASP A 36 -1.60 9.56 -7.97
CA ASP A 36 -0.28 9.13 -8.43
C ASP A 36 0.46 8.30 -7.38
N ARG A 37 1.59 7.68 -7.78
CA ARG A 37 2.40 6.80 -6.92
C ARG A 37 2.93 7.50 -5.68
N ILE A 38 3.28 8.79 -5.75
CA ILE A 38 3.84 9.54 -4.61
C ILE A 38 2.75 9.78 -3.58
N ASN A 39 1.57 10.19 -4.03
CA ASN A 39 0.43 10.42 -3.16
C ASN A 39 -0.13 9.11 -2.57
N PHE A 40 -0.14 8.01 -3.33
CA PHE A 40 -0.48 6.70 -2.79
C PHE A 40 0.53 6.23 -1.74
N ARG A 41 1.84 6.43 -1.98
CA ARG A 41 2.88 6.13 -0.97
C ARG A 41 2.69 6.96 0.31
N LYS A 42 2.34 8.24 0.16
CA LYS A 42 2.04 9.12 1.30
C LYS A 42 0.81 8.62 2.07
N LEU A 43 -0.25 8.21 1.37
CA LEU A 43 -1.43 7.60 1.98
C LEU A 43 -1.08 6.37 2.82
N LEU A 44 -0.23 5.48 2.30
CA LEU A 44 0.26 4.32 3.07
C LEU A 44 1.03 4.76 4.32
N ALA A 45 1.91 5.75 4.20
CA ALA A 45 2.68 6.27 5.32
C ALA A 45 1.78 6.92 6.40
N ASP A 46 0.77 7.69 6.01
CA ASP A 46 -0.20 8.31 6.92
C ASP A 46 -0.99 7.23 7.70
N LEU A 47 -1.26 6.09 7.05
CA LEU A 47 -1.90 4.91 7.65
C LEU A 47 -0.93 3.97 8.37
N LYS A 48 0.37 4.30 8.42
CA LYS A 48 1.44 3.48 8.99
C LYS A 48 1.56 2.09 8.34
N ILE A 49 1.23 2.01 7.05
CA ILE A 49 1.39 0.80 6.25
C ILE A 49 2.79 0.85 5.61
N PRO A 50 3.67 -0.10 5.93
CA PRO A 50 5.00 -0.14 5.34
C PRO A 50 4.92 -0.42 3.84
N VAL A 51 5.81 0.24 3.09
CA VAL A 51 5.91 0.11 1.63
C VAL A 51 6.81 -1.05 1.21
N ASN A 52 7.73 -1.45 2.10
CA ASN A 52 8.83 -2.39 1.87
C ASN A 52 8.97 -3.42 3.00
N TYR A 53 7.90 -3.74 3.72
CA TYR A 53 7.97 -4.75 4.78
C TYR A 53 6.77 -5.68 4.63
N ASP A 54 6.93 -6.63 3.71
CA ASP A 54 6.21 -7.89 3.77
C ASP A 54 7.09 -8.93 4.49
N VAL A 55 6.48 -10.02 4.97
CA VAL A 55 7.19 -11.11 5.68
C VAL A 55 8.36 -11.64 4.85
N ASP A 56 8.23 -11.65 3.52
CA ASP A 56 9.28 -12.05 2.59
C ASP A 56 10.50 -11.11 2.60
N ASP A 57 10.29 -9.79 2.64
CA ASP A 57 11.39 -8.80 2.70
C ASP A 57 12.10 -8.88 4.07
N PHE A 58 11.35 -9.13 5.15
CA PHE A 58 11.92 -9.43 6.47
C PHE A 58 12.69 -10.76 6.49
N GLN A 59 12.21 -11.76 5.74
CA GLN A 59 12.89 -13.04 5.59
C GLN A 59 14.22 -12.88 4.82
N GLU A 60 14.24 -12.10 3.74
CA GLU A 60 15.47 -11.73 3.00
C GLU A 60 16.46 -10.95 3.87
N ASP A 61 15.98 -10.00 4.69
CA ASP A 61 16.82 -9.29 5.66
C ASP A 61 17.41 -10.24 6.72
N LEU A 62 16.64 -11.22 7.21
CA LEU A 62 17.12 -12.23 8.16
C LEU A 62 18.19 -13.15 7.55
N GLU A 63 18.04 -13.55 6.28
CA GLU A 63 19.04 -14.36 5.58
C GLU A 63 20.40 -13.65 5.50
N THR A 64 20.39 -12.32 5.39
CA THR A 64 21.60 -11.49 5.30
C THR A 64 22.38 -11.42 6.62
N ILE A 65 21.75 -11.66 7.77
CA ILE A 65 22.38 -11.63 9.10
C ILE A 65 22.97 -13.00 9.49
N THR A 66 22.50 -14.07 8.87
CA THR A 66 22.92 -15.45 9.18
C THR A 66 24.06 -16.01 8.33
N GLN A 67 24.63 -15.21 7.41
CA GLN A 67 25.89 -15.53 6.70
C GLN A 67 27.12 -15.14 7.51
#